data_AF-A0AAX0YXE1-F1
#
_entry.id   AF-A0AAX0YXE1-F1
#
_cell.length_a   1.000
_cell.length_b   1.000
_cell.length_c   1.000
_cell.angle_alpha   90.00
_cell.angle_beta   90.00
_cell.angle_gamma   90.00
#
_symmetry.space_group_name_H-M   'P 1'
#
loop_
_entity.id
_entity.type
_entity.pdbx_description
1 polymer ?
#
loop_
_entity_poly.entity_id
_entity_poly.type
_entity_poly.pdbx_seq_one_letter_code
_entity_poly.pdbx_strand_id
1 'polypeptide(L)'
;MVILDRYDKKTVKLILGSVSFLIILLSVLGYFSYEKYISKKKLEEKKQSLILKESRDRNNYESFILNIENGSAIDEFKELYTSLLIDKNNFKKDGWDLTESSCSGFSCNILFDRAKNSTFKYKEILKDEQIYRPTFNENELRFTGVNYSFASNDNLHKKKGEFIECSSFIADAYYFQTLLNKGSMADFKLEQPMPIFNFKNNNYSWAEQEVINKGSINLTFKHPSAINFMMDYFQGKDVYYQGLNVKNDFKVEFIYYCI
;
A
#
# COMPACT_ATOMS: atom_id res chain seq x y z
N MET A 1 1.37 21.64 77.81
CA MET A 1 1.80 20.31 78.27
C MET A 1 0.94 19.89 79.45
N VAL A 2 -0.33 19.55 79.21
CA VAL A 2 -1.28 19.10 80.24
C VAL A 2 -2.30 18.20 79.51
N ILE A 3 -2.86 17.22 80.22
CA ILE A 3 -3.82 16.17 79.80
C ILE A 3 -3.20 14.80 79.43
N LEU A 4 -2.14 14.34 80.12
CA LEU A 4 -1.82 12.90 80.13
C LEU A 4 -1.52 12.32 81.53
N ASP A 5 -1.67 13.11 82.60
CA ASP A 5 -1.21 12.70 83.95
C ASP A 5 -2.29 12.01 84.82
N ARG A 6 -3.30 11.38 84.19
CA ARG A 6 -4.38 10.62 84.89
C ARG A 6 -4.80 9.33 84.18
N TYR A 7 -3.88 8.64 83.52
CA TYR A 7 -4.15 7.31 82.98
C TYR A 7 -3.24 6.26 83.61
N ASP A 8 -3.85 5.22 84.20
CA ASP A 8 -3.16 4.04 84.73
C ASP A 8 -2.26 3.44 83.63
N LYS A 9 -1.03 3.05 83.99
CA LYS A 9 -0.01 2.49 83.07
C LYS A 9 -0.56 1.31 82.25
N LYS A 10 -1.52 0.55 82.81
CA LYS A 10 -2.18 -0.56 82.13
C LYS A 10 -3.10 -0.10 80.99
N THR A 11 -3.82 1.01 81.20
CA THR A 11 -4.71 1.64 80.20
C THR A 11 -3.92 2.28 79.06
N VAL A 12 -2.79 2.92 79.37
CA VAL A 12 -1.89 3.51 78.36
C VAL A 12 -1.30 2.44 77.42
N LYS A 13 -0.88 1.29 77.95
CA LYS A 13 -0.39 0.15 77.12
C LYS A 13 -1.47 -0.44 76.21
N LEU A 14 -2.70 -0.57 76.70
CA LEU A 14 -3.85 -1.05 75.91
C LEU A 14 -4.17 -0.08 74.76
N ILE A 15 -4.17 1.22 75.02
CA ILE A 15 -4.41 2.25 74.00
C ILE A 15 -3.30 2.20 72.93
N LEU A 16 -2.02 2.16 73.32
CA LEU A 16 -0.88 2.05 72.38
C LEU A 16 -0.94 0.78 71.51
N GLY A 17 -1.33 -0.37 72.09
CA GLY A 17 -1.52 -1.61 71.35
C GLY A 17 -2.65 -1.50 70.32
N SER A 18 -3.78 -0.89 70.70
CA SER A 18 -4.93 -0.69 69.80
C SER A 18 -4.62 0.26 68.63
N VAL A 19 -3.87 1.34 68.89
CA VAL A 19 -3.44 2.29 67.85
C VAL A 19 -2.45 1.62 66.88
N SER A 20 -1.51 0.83 67.40
CA SER A 20 -0.55 0.10 66.56
C SER A 20 -1.26 -0.92 65.66
N PHE A 21 -2.25 -1.64 66.20
CA PHE A 21 -3.09 -2.56 65.43
C PHE A 21 -3.88 -1.83 64.33
N LEU A 22 -4.48 -0.68 64.64
CA LEU A 22 -5.19 0.17 63.67
C LEU A 22 -4.28 0.64 62.54
N ILE A 23 -3.04 1.05 62.84
CA ILE A 23 -2.07 1.48 61.82
C ILE A 23 -1.72 0.32 60.89
N ILE A 24 -1.48 -0.88 61.43
CA ILE A 24 -1.21 -2.08 60.63
C ILE A 24 -2.42 -2.41 59.75
N LEU A 25 -3.64 -2.36 60.31
CA LEU A 25 -4.87 -2.64 59.58
C LEU A 25 -5.07 -1.66 58.41
N LEU A 26 -4.88 -0.36 58.64
CA LEU A 26 -4.97 0.68 57.61
C LEU A 26 -3.89 0.51 56.52
N SER A 27 -2.68 0.10 56.90
CA SER A 27 -1.60 -0.16 55.94
C SER A 27 -1.93 -1.35 55.03
N VAL A 28 -2.47 -2.44 55.58
CA VAL A 28 -2.90 -3.62 54.82
C VAL A 28 -4.09 -3.28 53.91
N LEU A 29 -5.09 -2.56 54.41
CA LEU A 29 -6.24 -2.12 53.62
C LEU A 29 -5.85 -1.14 52.50
N GLY A 30 -4.90 -0.25 52.77
CA GLY A 30 -4.32 0.66 51.79
C GLY A 30 -3.60 -0.10 50.68
N TYR A 31 -2.75 -1.07 51.04
CA TYR A 31 -2.05 -1.92 50.07
C TYR A 31 -3.03 -2.73 49.19
N PHE A 32 -4.04 -3.36 49.79
CA PHE A 32 -5.06 -4.12 49.04
C PHE A 32 -5.86 -3.24 48.07
N SER A 33 -6.22 -2.03 48.52
CA SER A 33 -6.93 -1.06 47.68
C SER A 33 -6.06 -0.57 46.51
N TYR A 34 -4.77 -0.37 46.75
CA TYR A 34 -3.79 0.01 45.74
C TYR A 34 -3.59 -1.08 44.67
N GLU A 35 -3.40 -2.35 45.08
CA GLU A 35 -3.32 -3.49 44.15
C GLU A 35 -4.60 -3.63 43.30
N LYS A 36 -5.77 -3.48 43.93
CA LYS A 36 -7.07 -3.51 43.22
C LYS A 36 -7.21 -2.35 42.23
N TYR A 37 -6.67 -1.18 42.55
CA TYR A 37 -6.66 -0.04 41.63
C TYR A 37 -5.72 -0.27 40.44
N ILE A 38 -4.49 -0.75 40.68
CA ILE A 38 -3.53 -1.05 39.62
C ILE A 38 -4.06 -2.12 38.66
N SER A 39 -4.64 -3.19 39.19
CA SER A 39 -5.20 -4.26 38.35
C SER A 39 -6.36 -3.76 37.48
N LYS A 40 -7.25 -2.92 38.01
CA LYS A 40 -8.30 -2.25 37.22
C LYS A 40 -7.72 -1.35 36.14
N LYS A 41 -6.74 -0.50 36.48
CA LYS A 41 -6.08 0.40 35.53
C LYS A 41 -5.41 -0.38 34.39
N LYS A 42 -4.67 -1.45 34.71
CA LYS A 42 -4.07 -2.34 33.70
C LYS A 42 -5.12 -2.99 32.79
N LEU A 43 -6.27 -3.37 33.34
CA LEU A 43 -7.37 -3.93 32.55
C LEU A 43 -7.99 -2.88 31.62
N GLU A 44 -8.18 -1.64 32.11
CA GLU A 44 -8.69 -0.53 31.30
C GLU A 44 -7.72 -0.13 30.19
N GLU A 45 -6.43 -0.03 30.48
CA GLU A 45 -5.37 0.21 29.49
C GLU A 45 -5.33 -0.90 28.44
N LYS A 46 -5.49 -2.17 28.85
CA LYS A 46 -5.59 -3.31 27.93
C LYS A 46 -6.85 -3.21 27.06
N LYS A 47 -8.00 -2.82 27.61
CA LYS A 47 -9.23 -2.61 26.83
C LYS A 47 -9.08 -1.46 25.83
N GLN A 48 -8.54 -0.33 26.26
CA GLN A 48 -8.33 0.84 25.38
C GLN A 48 -7.33 0.51 24.25
N SER A 49 -6.24 -0.17 24.56
CA SER A 49 -5.28 -0.60 23.53
C SER A 49 -5.88 -1.58 22.52
N LEU A 50 -6.76 -2.49 22.94
CA LEU A 50 -7.50 -3.37 22.03
C LEU A 50 -8.45 -2.58 21.12
N ILE A 51 -9.22 -1.63 21.67
CA ILE A 51 -10.12 -0.76 20.88
C ILE A 51 -9.33 0.06 19.86
N LEU A 52 -8.19 0.64 20.26
CA LEU A 52 -7.33 1.40 19.37
C LEU A 52 -6.71 0.53 18.28
N LYS A 53 -6.33 -0.71 18.62
CA LYS A 53 -5.83 -1.69 17.65
C LYS A 53 -6.92 -2.03 16.62
N GLU A 54 -8.12 -2.39 17.07
CA GLU A 54 -9.24 -2.72 16.19
C GLU A 54 -9.62 -1.55 15.29
N SER A 55 -9.69 -0.33 15.83
CA SER A 55 -9.97 0.87 15.04
C SER A 55 -8.91 1.12 13.97
N ARG A 56 -7.62 0.91 14.28
CA ARG A 56 -6.54 1.02 13.30
C ARG A 56 -6.64 -0.07 12.24
N ASP A 57 -6.86 -1.31 12.65
CA ASP A 57 -7.01 -2.45 11.75
C ASP A 57 -8.18 -2.22 10.78
N ARG A 58 -9.31 -1.68 11.29
CA ARG A 58 -10.48 -1.32 10.50
C ARG A 58 -10.19 -0.21 9.49
N ASN A 59 -9.56 0.88 9.92
CA ASN A 59 -9.22 1.98 9.01
C ASN A 59 -8.27 1.51 7.90
N ASN A 60 -7.29 0.67 8.24
CA ASN A 60 -6.37 0.09 7.28
C ASN A 60 -7.09 -0.82 6.27
N TYR A 61 -8.02 -1.65 6.75
CA TYR A 61 -8.84 -2.52 5.91
C TYR A 61 -9.74 -1.71 4.96
N GLU A 62 -10.48 -0.73 5.48
CA GLU A 62 -11.36 0.11 4.66
C GLU A 62 -10.56 0.91 3.62
N SER A 63 -9.42 1.50 4.02
CA SER A 63 -8.52 2.20 3.08
C SER A 63 -7.96 1.27 2.01
N PHE A 64 -7.63 0.03 2.37
CA PHE A 64 -7.13 -0.96 1.44
C PHE A 64 -8.18 -1.35 0.39
N ILE A 65 -9.41 -1.65 0.83
CA ILE A 65 -10.51 -1.99 -0.08
C ILE A 65 -10.78 -0.82 -1.03
N LEU A 66 -10.86 0.41 -0.52
CA LEU A 66 -11.02 1.62 -1.34
C LEU A 66 -9.89 1.79 -2.36
N ASN A 67 -8.63 1.50 -1.96
CA ASN A 67 -7.50 1.61 -2.88
C ASN A 67 -7.53 0.56 -3.99
N ILE A 68 -8.05 -0.64 -3.73
CA ILE A 68 -8.26 -1.67 -4.76
C ILE A 68 -9.39 -1.26 -5.69
N GLU A 69 -10.51 -0.78 -5.16
CA GLU A 69 -11.67 -0.35 -5.94
C GLU A 69 -11.32 0.81 -6.89
N ASN A 70 -10.34 1.63 -6.52
CA ASN A 70 -9.79 2.71 -7.35
C ASN A 70 -8.48 2.32 -8.06
N GLY A 71 -8.03 1.08 -7.91
CA GLY A 71 -6.78 0.60 -8.45
C GLY A 71 -6.88 0.37 -9.95
N SER A 72 -5.81 0.69 -10.68
CA SER A 72 -5.82 0.60 -12.13
C SER A 72 -5.69 -0.83 -12.60
N ALA A 73 -6.77 -1.40 -13.12
CA ALA A 73 -6.73 -2.73 -13.72
C ALA A 73 -5.73 -2.77 -14.88
N ILE A 74 -5.24 -3.97 -15.21
CA ILE A 74 -4.32 -4.18 -16.33
C ILE A 74 -4.85 -3.63 -17.67
N ASP A 75 -6.18 -3.56 -17.84
CA ASP A 75 -6.83 -2.98 -19.01
C ASP A 75 -6.55 -1.46 -19.15
N GLU A 76 -6.56 -0.71 -18.04
CA GLU A 76 -6.29 0.74 -18.08
C GLU A 76 -4.82 1.04 -18.42
N PHE A 77 -3.91 0.15 -18.02
CA PHE A 77 -2.51 0.26 -18.39
C PHE A 77 -2.31 0.13 -19.92
N LYS A 78 -3.13 -0.66 -20.62
CA LYS A 78 -3.08 -0.78 -22.08
C LYS A 78 -3.26 0.56 -22.77
N GLU A 79 -4.17 1.38 -22.26
CA GLU A 79 -4.46 2.71 -22.78
C GLU A 79 -3.29 3.66 -22.53
N LEU A 80 -2.75 3.69 -21.29
CA LEU A 80 -1.54 4.45 -20.95
C LEU A 80 -0.39 4.09 -21.88
N TYR A 81 -0.10 2.80 -22.03
CA TYR A 81 1.01 2.32 -22.83
C TYR A 81 0.86 2.72 -24.30
N THR A 82 -0.34 2.56 -24.85
CA THR A 82 -0.65 2.95 -26.23
C THR A 82 -0.49 4.45 -26.43
N SER A 83 -0.99 5.26 -25.51
CA SER A 83 -0.90 6.73 -25.57
C SER A 83 0.54 7.23 -25.45
N LEU A 84 1.36 6.63 -24.58
CA LEU A 84 2.79 6.91 -24.47
C LEU A 84 3.53 6.55 -25.78
N LEU A 85 3.19 5.43 -26.42
CA LEU A 85 3.78 5.06 -27.71
C LEU A 85 3.39 6.03 -28.84
N ILE A 86 2.15 6.54 -28.84
CA ILE A 86 1.70 7.56 -29.78
C ILE A 86 2.54 8.83 -29.61
N ASP A 87 2.72 9.30 -28.37
CA ASP A 87 3.55 10.48 -28.09
C ASP A 87 5.00 10.24 -28.53
N LYS A 88 5.60 9.10 -28.13
CA LYS A 88 6.94 8.71 -28.56
C LYS A 88 7.10 8.81 -30.08
N ASN A 89 6.17 8.24 -30.84
CA ASN A 89 6.24 8.25 -32.30
C ASN A 89 6.02 9.65 -32.89
N ASN A 90 5.14 10.45 -32.29
CA ASN A 90 4.89 11.82 -32.73
C ASN A 90 6.08 12.73 -32.46
N PHE A 91 6.75 12.60 -31.32
CA PHE A 91 7.98 13.33 -31.00
C PHE A 91 9.14 12.90 -31.90
N LYS A 92 9.25 11.60 -32.21
CA LYS A 92 10.28 11.07 -33.10
C LYS A 92 10.22 11.67 -34.51
N LYS A 93 9.02 11.93 -35.06
CA LYS A 93 8.85 12.62 -36.35
C LYS A 93 9.45 14.02 -36.37
N ASP A 94 9.60 14.63 -35.19
CA ASP A 94 10.16 15.97 -35.01
C ASP A 94 11.63 15.97 -34.57
N GLY A 95 12.28 14.79 -34.54
CA GLY A 95 13.68 14.66 -34.15
C GLY A 95 13.90 14.54 -32.64
N TRP A 96 12.89 14.11 -31.88
CA TRP A 96 12.99 13.87 -30.44
C TRP A 96 12.91 12.37 -30.15
N ASP A 97 13.95 11.80 -29.56
CA ASP A 97 13.99 10.40 -29.14
C ASP A 97 13.61 10.29 -27.66
N LEU A 98 12.61 9.46 -27.34
CA LEU A 98 12.25 9.17 -25.95
C LEU A 98 13.42 8.43 -25.28
N THR A 99 14.04 9.05 -24.27
CA THR A 99 15.19 8.49 -23.55
C THR A 99 14.81 7.97 -22.18
N GLU A 100 13.90 8.64 -21.47
CA GLU A 100 13.40 8.16 -20.19
C GLU A 100 11.89 8.41 -20.02
N SER A 101 11.20 7.50 -19.36
CA SER A 101 9.84 7.71 -18.85
C SER A 101 9.72 7.02 -17.50
N SER A 102 9.19 7.71 -16.50
CA SER A 102 8.94 7.14 -15.16
C SER A 102 7.54 7.50 -14.71
N CYS A 103 6.69 6.50 -14.58
CA CYS A 103 5.29 6.62 -14.25
C CYS A 103 5.01 5.95 -12.90
N SER A 104 4.34 6.69 -12.02
CA SER A 104 3.75 6.16 -10.78
C SER A 104 2.23 6.21 -10.96
N GLY A 105 1.61 5.05 -11.15
CA GLY A 105 0.27 4.99 -11.77
C GLY A 105 0.28 5.72 -13.12
N PHE A 106 -0.70 6.59 -13.36
CA PHE A 106 -0.85 7.32 -14.64
C PHE A 106 -0.05 8.63 -14.74
N SER A 107 0.58 9.08 -13.67
CA SER A 107 1.38 10.31 -13.70
C SER A 107 2.82 9.98 -14.11
N CYS A 108 3.23 10.49 -15.27
CA CYS A 108 4.52 10.19 -15.88
C CYS A 108 5.43 11.43 -15.95
N ASN A 109 6.70 11.24 -15.61
CA ASN A 109 7.80 12.14 -15.95
C ASN A 109 8.50 11.62 -17.19
N ILE A 110 8.68 12.45 -18.21
CA ILE A 110 9.13 12.03 -19.54
C ILE A 110 10.30 12.88 -20.00
N LEU A 111 11.30 12.24 -20.56
CA LEU A 111 12.50 12.85 -21.10
C LEU A 111 12.66 12.48 -22.57
N PHE A 112 12.82 13.51 -23.41
CA PHE A 112 13.22 13.34 -24.79
C PHE A 112 14.56 14.02 -25.04
N ASP A 113 15.45 13.32 -25.72
CA ASP A 113 16.71 13.88 -26.19
C ASP A 113 16.62 14.18 -27.69
N ARG A 114 17.32 15.20 -28.12
CA ARG A 114 17.37 15.58 -29.54
C ARG A 114 18.13 14.52 -30.33
N ALA A 115 17.50 14.01 -31.38
CA ALA A 115 18.11 13.07 -32.30
C ALA A 115 19.31 13.71 -33.01
N LYS A 116 20.33 12.91 -33.33
CA LYS A 116 21.53 13.40 -34.04
C LYS A 116 21.14 14.06 -35.36
N ASN A 117 21.70 15.24 -35.62
CA ASN A 117 21.46 16.06 -36.83
C ASN A 117 20.02 16.59 -37.00
N SER A 118 19.21 16.59 -35.95
CA SER A 118 17.90 17.24 -35.98
C SER A 118 17.97 18.70 -35.50
N THR A 119 17.08 19.53 -36.03
CA THR A 119 16.91 20.90 -35.56
C THR A 119 16.05 20.91 -34.29
N PHE A 120 16.35 21.85 -33.38
CA PHE A 120 15.50 22.05 -32.21
C PHE A 120 14.08 22.41 -32.66
N LYS A 121 13.09 21.70 -32.11
CA LYS A 121 11.66 22.02 -32.28
C LYS A 121 10.98 21.98 -30.93
N TYR A 122 10.43 23.12 -30.51
CA TYR A 122 9.57 23.15 -29.34
C TYR A 122 8.31 22.32 -29.58
N LYS A 123 7.90 21.54 -28.57
CA LYS A 123 6.71 20.68 -28.64
C LYS A 123 6.10 20.50 -27.26
N GLU A 124 4.77 20.49 -27.21
CA GLU A 124 3.97 20.28 -26.00
C GLU A 124 3.27 18.93 -26.08
N ILE A 125 2.85 18.40 -24.92
CA ILE A 125 1.97 17.23 -24.84
C ILE A 125 0.57 17.72 -24.49
N LEU A 126 -0.44 17.23 -25.21
CA LEU A 126 -1.86 17.47 -24.93
C LEU A 126 -2.51 16.17 -24.46
N LYS A 127 -3.12 16.17 -23.26
CA LYS A 127 -3.95 15.08 -22.74
C LYS A 127 -5.18 15.67 -22.09
N ASP A 128 -6.37 15.18 -22.43
CA ASP A 128 -7.65 15.58 -21.83
C ASP A 128 -7.79 17.11 -21.67
N GLU A 129 -7.55 17.84 -22.77
CA GLU A 129 -7.59 19.31 -22.83
C GLU A 129 -6.54 20.04 -21.98
N GLN A 130 -5.68 19.32 -21.26
CA GLN A 130 -4.54 19.86 -20.52
C GLN A 130 -3.27 19.89 -21.37
N ILE A 131 -2.63 21.07 -21.39
CA ILE A 131 -1.37 21.30 -22.10
C ILE A 131 -0.20 21.19 -21.11
N TYR A 132 0.66 20.21 -21.34
CA TYR A 132 1.90 20.00 -20.60
C TYR A 132 3.05 20.65 -21.37
N ARG A 133 3.68 21.64 -20.72
CA ARG A 133 4.83 22.36 -21.26
C ARG A 133 6.12 21.76 -20.74
N PRO A 134 7.12 21.50 -21.59
CA PRO A 134 8.39 20.99 -21.11
C PRO A 134 9.26 22.10 -20.50
N THR A 135 10.09 21.72 -19.55
CA THR A 135 11.36 22.42 -19.34
C THR A 135 12.32 21.96 -20.43
N PHE A 136 13.02 22.88 -21.11
CA PHE A 136 13.82 22.52 -22.28
C PHE A 136 15.17 23.23 -22.37
N ASN A 137 16.07 22.61 -23.13
CA ASN A 137 17.26 23.22 -23.70
C ASN A 137 17.43 22.75 -25.17
N GLU A 138 18.53 23.10 -25.83
CA GLU A 138 18.73 22.73 -27.24
C GLU A 138 18.73 21.22 -27.51
N ASN A 139 18.99 20.39 -26.51
CA ASN A 139 19.16 18.94 -26.64
C ASN A 139 18.12 18.13 -25.88
N GLU A 140 17.22 18.76 -25.12
CA GLU A 140 16.35 18.06 -24.18
C GLU A 140 14.97 18.71 -24.08
N LEU A 141 13.92 17.90 -24.05
CA LEU A 141 12.58 18.26 -23.57
C LEU A 141 12.21 17.39 -22.36
N ARG A 142 11.95 18.03 -21.22
CA ARG A 142 11.57 17.37 -19.96
C ARG A 142 10.16 17.74 -19.55
N PHE A 143 9.29 16.74 -19.48
CA PHE A 143 7.92 16.87 -19.00
C PHE A 143 7.79 16.26 -17.60
N THR A 144 7.03 16.93 -16.73
CA THR A 144 6.80 16.47 -15.36
C THR A 144 5.32 16.32 -15.10
N GLY A 145 4.92 15.19 -14.50
CA GLY A 145 3.54 14.95 -14.07
C GLY A 145 2.51 14.90 -15.20
N VAL A 146 2.91 14.41 -16.38
CA VAL A 146 1.98 14.20 -17.50
C VAL A 146 0.99 13.11 -17.10
N ASN A 147 -0.29 13.45 -17.02
CA ASN A 147 -1.32 12.49 -16.65
C ASN A 147 -1.80 11.74 -17.90
N TYR A 148 -1.65 10.42 -17.86
CA TYR A 148 -2.16 9.49 -18.87
C TYR A 148 -3.43 8.76 -18.39
N SER A 149 -4.09 9.26 -17.35
CA SER A 149 -5.36 8.71 -16.90
C SER A 149 -6.41 9.00 -17.96
N PHE A 150 -7.07 7.97 -18.45
CA PHE A 150 -8.28 8.12 -19.24
C PHE A 150 -9.47 7.96 -18.28
N ALA A 151 -10.58 8.67 -18.53
CA ALA A 151 -11.75 8.65 -17.66
C ALA A 151 -12.12 7.20 -17.30
N SER A 152 -12.24 6.93 -15.99
CA SER A 152 -12.47 5.59 -15.45
C SER A 152 -13.62 4.91 -16.16
N ASN A 153 -13.40 3.67 -16.58
CA ASN A 153 -14.52 2.80 -16.88
C ASN A 153 -15.10 2.39 -15.53
N ASP A 154 -16.20 3.04 -15.11
CA ASP A 154 -16.94 2.77 -13.84
C ASP A 154 -17.41 1.31 -13.68
N ASN A 155 -17.09 0.43 -14.63
CA ASN A 155 -17.53 -0.96 -14.71
C ASN A 155 -16.51 -1.99 -14.19
N LEU A 156 -15.34 -1.56 -13.69
CA LEU A 156 -14.29 -2.45 -13.14
C LEU A 156 -14.25 -2.50 -11.61
N HIS A 157 -15.28 -1.99 -10.93
CA HIS A 157 -15.40 -2.16 -9.48
C HIS A 157 -15.73 -3.63 -9.15
N LYS A 158 -14.73 -4.36 -8.66
CA LYS A 158 -14.94 -5.71 -8.17
C LYS A 158 -15.89 -5.71 -6.99
N LYS A 159 -16.77 -6.70 -6.97
CA LYS A 159 -17.57 -7.00 -5.79
C LYS A 159 -16.65 -7.48 -4.68
N LYS A 160 -16.95 -6.99 -3.48
CA LYS A 160 -16.34 -7.42 -2.23
C LYS A 160 -16.30 -8.95 -2.14
N GLY A 161 -15.11 -9.54 -2.03
CA GLY A 161 -14.93 -10.97 -1.73
C GLY A 161 -14.52 -11.90 -2.88
N GLU A 162 -14.21 -11.42 -4.08
CA GLU A 162 -13.81 -12.26 -5.22
C GLU A 162 -12.28 -12.31 -5.44
N PHE A 163 -11.49 -12.60 -4.41
CA PHE A 163 -10.03 -12.79 -4.56
C PHE A 163 -9.69 -14.25 -4.90
N ILE A 164 -8.71 -14.44 -5.78
CA ILE A 164 -8.18 -15.77 -6.12
C ILE A 164 -7.29 -16.33 -4.99
N GLU A 165 -7.24 -17.65 -4.84
CA GLU A 165 -6.28 -18.29 -3.93
C GLU A 165 -4.84 -18.03 -4.39
N CYS A 166 -3.95 -17.73 -3.43
CA CYS A 166 -2.55 -17.43 -3.75
C CYS A 166 -1.84 -18.58 -4.52
N SER A 167 -2.08 -19.82 -4.13
CA SER A 167 -1.53 -21.01 -4.80
C SER A 167 -1.94 -21.08 -6.28
N SER A 168 -3.21 -20.82 -6.56
CA SER A 168 -3.79 -20.84 -7.91
C SER A 168 -3.20 -19.73 -8.78
N PHE A 169 -3.11 -18.50 -8.25
CA PHE A 169 -2.50 -17.39 -8.98
C PHE A 169 -1.01 -17.62 -9.26
N ILE A 170 -0.26 -18.08 -8.25
CA ILE A 170 1.18 -18.35 -8.40
C ILE A 170 1.43 -19.42 -9.48
N ALA A 171 0.65 -20.51 -9.47
CA ALA A 171 0.76 -21.55 -10.48
C ALA A 171 0.48 -21.01 -11.90
N ASP A 172 -0.56 -20.20 -12.03
CA ASP A 172 -0.94 -19.54 -13.29
C ASP A 172 0.14 -18.57 -13.79
N ALA A 173 0.73 -17.78 -12.90
CA ALA A 173 1.82 -16.86 -13.20
C ALA A 173 3.11 -17.59 -13.64
N TYR A 174 3.45 -18.71 -12.98
CA TYR A 174 4.58 -19.54 -13.42
C TYR A 174 4.32 -20.19 -14.77
N TYR A 175 3.10 -20.64 -15.04
CA TYR A 175 2.75 -21.16 -16.35
C TYR A 175 2.91 -20.09 -17.43
N PHE A 176 2.42 -18.87 -17.20
CA PHE A 176 2.65 -17.73 -18.08
C PHE A 176 4.14 -17.45 -18.31
N GLN A 177 4.97 -17.49 -17.26
CA GLN A 177 6.42 -17.34 -17.38
C GLN A 177 7.02 -18.38 -18.34
N THR A 178 6.56 -19.64 -18.29
CA THR A 178 7.04 -20.67 -19.23
C THR A 178 6.65 -20.37 -20.68
N LEU A 179 5.49 -19.77 -20.92
CA LEU A 179 5.04 -19.36 -22.26
C LEU A 179 5.88 -18.20 -22.79
N LEU A 180 6.15 -17.19 -21.95
CA LEU A 180 7.02 -16.05 -22.29
C LEU A 180 8.45 -16.47 -22.64
N ASN A 181 9.03 -17.36 -21.82
CA ASN A 181 10.42 -17.80 -21.99
C ASN A 181 10.62 -18.63 -23.26
N LYS A 182 9.63 -19.41 -23.69
CA LYS A 182 9.69 -20.12 -24.97
C LYS A 182 9.80 -19.18 -26.17
N GLY A 183 9.29 -17.96 -26.05
CA GLY A 183 9.39 -16.94 -27.09
C GLY A 183 10.55 -15.96 -26.93
N SER A 184 11.35 -16.05 -25.85
CA SER A 184 12.40 -15.08 -25.49
C SER A 184 11.94 -13.62 -25.56
N MET A 185 10.70 -13.33 -25.16
CA MET A 185 10.07 -12.03 -25.41
C MET A 185 10.34 -11.00 -24.31
N ALA A 186 10.54 -11.47 -23.08
CA ALA A 186 10.68 -10.63 -21.89
C ALA A 186 11.34 -11.40 -20.74
N ASP A 187 11.88 -10.65 -19.78
CA ASP A 187 12.23 -11.16 -18.46
C ASP A 187 11.04 -10.94 -17.51
N PHE A 188 10.56 -12.02 -16.91
CA PHE A 188 9.41 -12.04 -16.02
C PHE A 188 9.85 -12.50 -14.64
N LYS A 189 9.55 -11.70 -13.62
CA LYS A 189 9.82 -12.00 -12.21
C LYS A 189 8.52 -11.88 -11.40
N LEU A 190 8.14 -13.00 -10.80
CA LEU A 190 7.06 -13.06 -9.81
C LEU A 190 7.63 -12.90 -8.40
N GLU A 191 7.10 -11.95 -7.63
CA GLU A 191 7.37 -11.85 -6.20
C GLU A 191 6.27 -12.54 -5.41
N GLN A 192 6.70 -13.33 -4.42
CA GLN A 192 5.80 -14.12 -3.59
C GLN A 192 4.91 -13.20 -2.73
N PRO A 193 3.65 -13.60 -2.52
CA PRO A 193 2.71 -12.74 -1.83
C PRO A 193 3.03 -12.66 -0.34
N MET A 194 2.95 -11.45 0.22
CA MET A 194 3.13 -11.18 1.64
C MET A 194 1.81 -10.71 2.27
N PRO A 195 1.53 -11.05 3.54
CA PRO A 195 0.31 -10.61 4.21
C PRO A 195 0.23 -9.08 4.32
N ILE A 196 -0.88 -8.50 3.87
CA ILE A 196 -1.25 -7.11 4.17
C ILE A 196 -1.89 -7.06 5.55
N PHE A 197 -2.83 -7.97 5.78
CA PHE A 197 -3.42 -8.18 7.10
C PHE A 197 -3.79 -9.65 7.29
N ASN A 198 -3.81 -10.06 8.56
CA ASN A 198 -4.22 -11.38 8.99
C ASN A 198 -5.02 -11.25 10.30
N PHE A 199 -6.34 -11.32 10.16
CA PHE A 199 -7.33 -11.18 11.22
C PHE A 199 -7.93 -12.52 11.65
N LYS A 200 -7.42 -13.67 11.17
CA LYS A 200 -7.94 -15.03 11.50
C LYS A 200 -8.16 -15.26 12.99
N ASN A 201 -7.34 -14.64 13.84
CA ASN A 201 -7.39 -14.82 15.29
C ASN A 201 -8.06 -13.65 16.04
N ASN A 202 -8.50 -12.61 15.34
CA ASN A 202 -9.04 -11.38 15.95
C ASN A 202 -10.59 -11.36 15.96
N ASN A 203 -11.26 -12.26 15.24
CA ASN A 203 -12.74 -12.36 15.15
C ASN A 203 -13.43 -11.02 14.82
N TYR A 204 -12.83 -10.22 13.94
CA TYR A 204 -13.40 -8.94 13.53
C TYR A 204 -14.60 -9.17 12.62
N SER A 205 -15.82 -8.97 13.13
CA SER A 205 -17.06 -9.19 12.38
C SER A 205 -17.27 -8.23 11.19
N TRP A 206 -16.50 -7.15 11.13
CA TRP A 206 -16.54 -6.15 10.05
C TRP A 206 -15.59 -6.50 8.88
N ALA A 207 -14.64 -7.41 9.08
CA ALA A 207 -13.72 -7.82 8.04
C ALA A 207 -14.36 -8.94 7.21
N GLU A 208 -14.67 -8.68 5.95
CA GLU A 208 -15.22 -9.72 5.06
C GLU A 208 -14.15 -10.69 4.55
N GLN A 209 -12.89 -10.27 4.59
CA GLN A 209 -11.73 -11.11 4.28
C GLN A 209 -10.79 -11.09 5.47
N GLU A 210 -10.55 -12.26 6.05
CA GLU A 210 -9.70 -12.39 7.24
C GLU A 210 -8.21 -12.33 6.89
N VAL A 211 -7.84 -12.69 5.67
CA VAL A 211 -6.47 -12.67 5.18
C VAL A 211 -6.46 -12.12 3.78
N ILE A 212 -5.60 -11.15 3.51
CA ILE A 212 -5.25 -10.76 2.15
C ILE A 212 -3.74 -10.63 2.07
N ASN A 213 -3.18 -11.20 1.01
CA ASN A 213 -1.78 -11.11 0.68
C ASN A 213 -1.61 -10.28 -0.61
N LYS A 214 -0.45 -9.64 -0.74
CA LYS A 214 -0.04 -8.88 -1.92
C LYS A 214 1.26 -9.43 -2.46
N GLY A 215 1.30 -9.73 -3.75
CA GLY A 215 2.54 -9.93 -4.48
C GLY A 215 2.70 -8.92 -5.61
N SER A 216 3.81 -9.05 -6.34
CA SER A 216 4.10 -8.22 -7.50
C SER A 216 4.56 -9.07 -8.68
N ILE A 217 4.37 -8.54 -9.87
CA ILE A 217 4.89 -9.06 -11.12
C ILE A 217 5.70 -7.95 -11.76
N ASN A 218 6.97 -8.24 -12.03
CA ASN A 218 7.85 -7.34 -12.74
C ASN A 218 8.13 -7.92 -14.13
N LEU A 219 7.82 -7.13 -15.17
CA LEU A 219 8.07 -7.50 -16.56
C LEU A 219 9.08 -6.52 -17.17
N THR A 220 10.20 -7.03 -17.67
CA THR A 220 11.16 -6.25 -18.45
C THR A 220 11.14 -6.71 -19.91
N PHE A 221 10.89 -5.80 -20.85
CA PHE A 221 10.77 -6.13 -22.27
C PHE A 221 11.28 -5.02 -23.18
N LYS A 222 11.68 -5.42 -24.40
CA LYS A 222 12.04 -4.50 -25.49
C LYS A 222 10.94 -4.35 -26.53
N HIS A 223 10.19 -5.42 -26.75
CA HIS A 223 9.18 -5.49 -27.80
C HIS A 223 7.76 -5.43 -27.21
N PRO A 224 6.86 -4.62 -27.81
CA PRO A 224 5.47 -4.50 -27.35
C PRO A 224 4.66 -5.81 -27.32
N SER A 225 5.11 -6.85 -28.04
CA SER A 225 4.43 -8.16 -28.06
C SER A 225 4.35 -8.81 -26.69
N ALA A 226 5.38 -8.66 -25.85
CA ALA A 226 5.40 -9.25 -24.51
C ALA A 226 4.34 -8.65 -23.60
N ILE A 227 4.20 -7.33 -23.63
CA ILE A 227 3.23 -6.64 -22.79
C ILE A 227 1.80 -6.87 -23.29
N ASN A 228 1.58 -6.91 -24.61
CA ASN A 228 0.28 -7.28 -25.17
C ASN A 228 -0.13 -8.70 -24.73
N PHE A 229 0.80 -9.66 -24.81
CA PHE A 229 0.53 -11.02 -24.37
C PHE A 229 0.21 -11.11 -22.87
N MET A 230 0.91 -10.33 -22.03
CA MET A 230 0.58 -10.24 -20.60
C MET A 230 -0.82 -9.66 -20.36
N MET A 231 -1.15 -8.56 -21.03
CA MET A 231 -2.46 -7.92 -20.90
C MET A 231 -3.58 -8.87 -21.30
N ASP A 232 -3.41 -9.59 -22.42
CA ASP A 232 -4.41 -10.56 -22.89
C ASP A 232 -4.52 -11.79 -21.94
N TYR A 233 -3.41 -12.24 -21.35
CA TYR A 233 -3.39 -13.41 -20.46
C TYR A 233 -4.01 -13.14 -19.08
N PHE A 234 -3.77 -11.95 -18.53
CA PHE A 234 -4.27 -11.52 -17.23
C PHE A 234 -5.53 -10.65 -17.32
N GLN A 235 -6.10 -10.48 -18.51
CA GLN A 235 -7.34 -9.74 -18.70
C GLN A 235 -8.44 -10.29 -17.79
N GLY A 236 -9.12 -9.38 -17.07
CA GLY A 236 -10.17 -9.73 -16.11
C GLY A 236 -9.70 -10.42 -14.82
N LYS A 237 -8.38 -10.58 -14.61
CA LYS A 237 -7.80 -11.05 -13.34
C LYS A 237 -7.42 -9.87 -12.44
N ASP A 238 -7.22 -10.15 -11.15
CA ASP A 238 -6.83 -9.18 -10.11
C ASP A 238 -5.36 -8.77 -10.23
N VAL A 239 -5.00 -8.21 -11.37
CA VAL A 239 -3.68 -7.69 -11.66
C VAL A 239 -3.81 -6.21 -11.95
N TYR A 240 -3.20 -5.41 -11.09
CA TYR A 240 -3.29 -3.96 -11.11
C TYR A 240 -1.96 -3.37 -11.49
N TYR A 241 -1.99 -2.36 -12.33
CA TYR A 241 -0.80 -1.63 -12.73
C TYR A 241 -0.32 -0.70 -11.60
N GLN A 242 0.98 -0.74 -11.31
CA GLN A 242 1.60 0.05 -10.25
C GLN A 242 2.56 1.11 -10.80
N GLY A 243 3.35 0.77 -11.81
CA GLY A 243 4.34 1.70 -12.36
C GLY A 243 5.03 1.21 -13.63
N LEU A 244 5.52 2.17 -14.41
CA LEU A 244 6.25 1.94 -15.66
C LEU A 244 7.53 2.76 -15.64
N ASN A 245 8.65 2.12 -15.94
CA ASN A 245 9.92 2.79 -16.17
C ASN A 245 10.48 2.41 -17.55
N VAL A 246 10.86 3.41 -18.33
CA VAL A 246 11.45 3.27 -19.66
C VAL A 246 12.79 3.96 -19.64
N LYS A 247 13.83 3.25 -20.07
CA LYS A 247 15.15 3.83 -20.35
C LYS A 247 15.74 3.20 -21.60
N ASN A 248 16.31 2.00 -21.44
CA ASN A 248 16.71 1.14 -22.57
C ASN A 248 15.65 0.07 -22.85
N ASP A 249 15.09 -0.49 -21.78
CA ASP A 249 14.03 -1.48 -21.79
C ASP A 249 12.80 -0.87 -21.11
N PHE A 250 11.63 -1.42 -21.39
CA PHE A 250 10.41 -1.15 -20.64
C PHE A 250 10.38 -2.07 -19.43
N LYS A 251 10.19 -1.50 -18.25
CA LYS A 251 10.01 -2.20 -16.98
C LYS A 251 8.66 -1.84 -16.42
N VAL A 252 7.76 -2.80 -16.31
CA VAL A 252 6.42 -2.59 -15.78
C VAL A 252 6.27 -3.41 -14.51
N GLU A 253 5.72 -2.77 -13.49
CA GLU A 253 5.32 -3.39 -12.24
C GLU A 253 3.80 -3.50 -12.19
N PHE A 254 3.34 -4.71 -11.93
CA PHE A 254 1.96 -5.01 -11.58
C PHE A 254 1.91 -5.58 -10.16
N ILE A 255 0.78 -5.38 -9.49
CA ILE A 255 0.48 -5.97 -8.19
C ILE A 255 -0.70 -6.92 -8.34
N TYR A 256 -0.72 -7.96 -7.53
CA TYR A 256 -1.86 -8.86 -7.42
C TYR A 256 -2.21 -9.08 -5.96
N TYR A 257 -3.49 -9.37 -5.71
CA TYR A 257 -4.01 -9.67 -4.38
C TYR A 257 -4.61 -11.07 -4.37
N CYS A 258 -4.39 -11.80 -3.28
CA CYS A 258 -4.86 -13.16 -3.13
C CYS A 258 -5.13 -13.53 -1.67
N ILE A 259 -5.95 -14.56 -1.48
CA ILE A 259 -6.32 -15.13 -0.17
C ILE A 259 -5.56 -16.42 0.12
#